data_AF-A0A7X6UPX3-F1
#
_entry.id   AF-A0A7X6UPX3-F1
#
_cell.length_a   1.000
_cell.length_b   1.000
_cell.length_c   1.000
_cell.angle_alpha   90.00
_cell.angle_beta   90.00
_cell.angle_gamma   90.00
#
_symmetry.space_group_name_H-M   'P 1'
#
loop_
_entity.id
_entity.type
_entity.pdbx_description
1 polymer ?
#
loop_
_entity_poly.entity_id
_entity_poly.type
_entity_poly.pdbx_seq_one_letter_code
_entity_poly.pdbx_strand_id
1 'polypeptide(L)'
;MMGENGKEYSRKTKESDLVRTSRAGDAFHYRWAARFCLNMIRPGSNIECVTIEQSREPEKPGECVMDMSVYFDDRVHYYQMKHSVVRVDKHVTLSEYKKTLEGFSERFIVHKNDQSHNKNKYLIVTNREIDPKLLSDISMIANGEMPSKALKDQLIRYTGLSDDDLRDFCFSLNFQGGEGNYEDQFYNLIGDTGRLISGVDDTDIVNKLITMIQARVLPNDRSEITKATVLNQFGCSSEKQLYPAPSDFEKLDNVVLRDEYRRLANEITNSEKIKIITATGGLGKSIFTGLLPELLGENYLTITYDCFGNGTYRNRLKFRHRHQDALVQIANQLADLGY
;
A
#
# COMPACT_ATOMS: atom_id res chain seq x y z
N MET A 1 46.84 3.97 36.82
CA MET A 1 46.17 2.82 36.17
C MET A 1 44.64 2.79 36.32
N MET A 2 43.98 3.60 37.16
CA MET A 2 42.50 3.59 37.27
C MET A 2 41.75 4.48 36.25
N GLY A 3 42.45 5.29 35.44
CA GLY A 3 41.82 6.24 34.51
C GLY A 3 41.58 5.72 33.08
N GLU A 4 42.29 4.68 32.65
CA GLU A 4 42.17 4.11 31.29
C GLU A 4 41.01 3.10 31.21
N ASN A 5 40.85 2.24 32.22
CA ASN A 5 39.75 1.26 32.28
C ASN A 5 38.37 1.92 32.33
N GLY A 6 38.22 3.09 32.99
CA GLY A 6 36.96 3.83 33.04
C GLY A 6 36.58 4.49 31.71
N LYS A 7 37.57 4.98 30.95
CA LYS A 7 37.36 5.55 29.61
C LYS A 7 37.04 4.47 28.58
N GLU A 8 37.69 3.31 28.68
CA GLU A 8 37.42 2.17 27.80
C GLU A 8 36.03 1.57 28.05
N TYR A 9 35.61 1.44 29.33
CA TYR A 9 34.27 0.97 29.69
C TYR A 9 33.16 1.93 29.21
N SER A 10 33.35 3.26 29.39
CA SER A 10 32.43 4.29 28.90
C SER A 10 32.34 4.33 27.36
N ARG A 11 33.43 4.03 26.67
CA ARG A 11 33.46 3.93 25.21
C ARG A 11 32.70 2.69 24.71
N LYS A 12 32.91 1.53 25.33
CA LYS A 12 32.19 0.28 25.01
C LYS A 12 30.68 0.40 25.26
N THR A 13 30.26 1.12 26.31
CA THR A 13 28.82 1.39 26.55
C THR A 13 28.22 2.27 25.45
N LYS A 14 28.90 3.36 25.06
CA LYS A 14 28.45 4.22 23.95
C LYS A 14 28.37 3.47 22.62
N GLU A 15 29.34 2.60 22.32
CA GLU A 15 29.31 1.76 21.11
C GLU A 15 28.16 0.74 21.15
N SER A 16 27.92 0.10 22.30
CA SER A 16 26.76 -0.78 22.50
C SER A 16 25.43 -0.05 22.30
N ASP A 17 25.31 1.18 22.80
CA ASP A 17 24.09 1.98 22.64
C ASP A 17 23.86 2.37 21.18
N LEU A 18 24.91 2.73 20.43
CA LEU A 18 24.81 2.99 19.00
C LEU A 18 24.29 1.76 18.23
N VAL A 19 24.82 0.57 18.53
CA VAL A 19 24.34 -0.68 17.93
C VAL A 19 22.85 -0.88 18.24
N ARG A 20 22.43 -0.69 19.50
CA ARG A 20 21.01 -0.81 19.88
C ARG A 20 20.12 0.18 19.15
N THR A 21 20.54 1.43 19.00
CA THR A 21 19.78 2.45 18.25
C THR A 21 19.67 2.11 16.77
N SER A 22 20.72 1.51 16.19
CA SER A 22 20.69 1.04 14.81
C SER A 22 19.70 -0.10 14.63
N ARG A 23 19.70 -1.08 15.55
CA ARG A 23 18.74 -2.19 15.55
C ARG A 23 17.29 -1.73 15.73
N ALA A 24 17.05 -0.69 16.54
CA ALA A 24 15.74 -0.08 16.63
C ALA A 24 15.31 0.57 15.31
N GLY A 25 16.27 1.13 14.55
CA GLY A 25 16.05 1.61 13.19
C GLY A 25 15.68 0.49 12.23
N ASP A 26 16.47 -0.59 12.17
CA ASP A 26 16.16 -1.78 11.36
C ASP A 26 14.73 -2.28 11.65
N ALA A 27 14.39 -2.40 12.94
CA ALA A 27 13.05 -2.84 13.36
C ALA A 27 11.93 -1.89 12.89
N PHE A 28 12.15 -0.56 12.92
CA PHE A 28 11.20 0.41 12.37
C PHE A 28 11.00 0.17 10.87
N HIS A 29 12.09 0.05 10.10
CA HIS A 29 12.04 -0.13 8.64
C HIS A 29 11.23 -1.39 8.29
N TYR A 30 11.53 -2.52 8.94
CA TYR A 30 10.85 -3.78 8.65
C TYR A 30 9.35 -3.74 8.99
N ARG A 31 9.00 -3.16 10.14
CA ARG A 31 7.60 -3.09 10.60
C ARG A 31 6.78 -2.10 9.78
N TRP A 32 7.36 -0.95 9.47
CA TRP A 32 6.71 0.05 8.62
C TRP A 32 6.48 -0.52 7.21
N ALA A 33 7.49 -1.15 6.60
CA ALA A 33 7.36 -1.79 5.29
C ALA A 33 6.36 -2.95 5.29
N ALA A 34 6.37 -3.80 6.33
CA ALA A 34 5.39 -4.89 6.49
C ALA A 34 3.96 -4.36 6.58
N ARG A 35 3.75 -3.28 7.35
CA ARG A 35 2.46 -2.59 7.46
C ARG A 35 2.05 -1.93 6.16
N PHE A 36 2.98 -1.29 5.45
CA PHE A 36 2.72 -0.74 4.12
C PHE A 36 2.21 -1.80 3.15
N CYS A 37 2.80 -3.00 3.17
CA CYS A 37 2.42 -4.11 2.29
C CYS A 37 0.97 -4.58 2.50
N LEU A 38 0.34 -4.32 3.65
CA LEU A 38 -1.10 -4.59 3.83
C LEU A 38 -1.97 -3.77 2.86
N ASN A 39 -1.50 -2.60 2.41
CA ASN A 39 -2.22 -1.81 1.40
C ASN A 39 -2.32 -2.53 0.05
N MET A 40 -1.46 -3.52 -0.23
CA MET A 40 -1.49 -4.29 -1.49
C MET A 40 -2.68 -5.24 -1.56
N ILE A 41 -3.17 -5.71 -0.41
CA ILE A 41 -4.29 -6.66 -0.32
C ILE A 41 -5.62 -5.96 -0.04
N ARG A 42 -5.61 -4.62 0.08
CA ARG A 42 -6.84 -3.85 0.18
C ARG A 42 -7.61 -3.89 -1.15
N PRO A 43 -8.95 -3.85 -1.09
CA PRO A 43 -9.79 -3.71 -2.28
C PRO A 43 -9.38 -2.50 -3.13
N GLY A 44 -9.33 -2.67 -4.45
CA GLY A 44 -8.99 -1.58 -5.38
C GLY A 44 -7.53 -1.10 -5.35
N SER A 45 -6.64 -1.78 -4.62
CA SER A 45 -5.22 -1.44 -4.61
C SER A 45 -4.61 -1.57 -6.02
N ASN A 46 -3.89 -0.53 -6.44
CA ASN A 46 -3.14 -0.49 -7.70
C ASN A 46 -1.63 -0.67 -7.49
N ILE A 47 -1.21 -1.16 -6.32
CA ILE A 47 0.20 -1.45 -6.04
C ILE A 47 0.53 -2.80 -6.69
N GLU A 48 1.39 -2.78 -7.71
CA GLU A 48 1.84 -3.99 -8.41
C GLU A 48 2.79 -4.80 -7.53
N CYS A 49 3.84 -4.13 -7.05
CA CYS A 49 4.86 -4.76 -6.23
C CYS A 49 5.68 -3.76 -5.41
N VAL A 50 6.45 -4.29 -4.46
CA VAL A 50 7.38 -3.56 -3.60
C VAL A 50 8.74 -4.24 -3.63
N THR A 51 9.82 -3.46 -3.69
CA THR A 51 11.20 -3.92 -3.50
C THR A 51 11.81 -3.28 -2.26
N ILE A 52 12.69 -4.01 -1.58
CA ILE A 52 13.37 -3.57 -0.35
C ILE A 52 14.85 -3.35 -0.65
N GLU A 53 15.40 -2.20 -0.27
CA GLU A 53 16.81 -1.78 -0.49
C GLU A 53 17.31 -1.87 -1.94
N GLN A 54 16.39 -1.78 -2.91
CA GLN A 54 16.70 -1.80 -4.34
C GLN A 54 15.56 -1.23 -5.18
N SER A 55 15.83 -1.02 -6.47
CA SER A 55 14.87 -0.71 -7.52
C SER A 55 15.01 -1.63 -8.75
N ARG A 56 14.07 -1.55 -9.70
CA ARG A 56 14.14 -2.19 -11.02
C ARG A 56 15.17 -1.52 -11.95
N GLU A 57 15.79 -0.43 -11.49
CA GLU A 57 16.71 0.43 -12.24
C GLU A 57 18.00 0.65 -11.43
N PRO A 58 18.77 -0.42 -11.11
CA PRO A 58 19.91 -0.35 -10.20
C PRO A 58 21.08 0.50 -10.70
N GLU A 59 21.14 0.76 -12.01
CA GLU A 59 22.14 1.62 -12.65
C GLU A 59 21.84 3.12 -12.47
N LYS A 60 20.60 3.49 -12.13
CA LYS A 60 20.22 4.88 -11.91
C LYS A 60 20.73 5.38 -10.53
N PRO A 61 21.09 6.66 -10.42
CA PRO A 61 21.62 7.22 -9.18
C PRO A 61 20.61 7.12 -8.02
N GLY A 62 21.07 7.37 -6.80
CA GLY A 62 20.22 7.34 -5.60
C GLY A 62 19.81 5.95 -5.10
N GLU A 63 20.33 4.86 -5.69
CA GLU A 63 20.01 3.48 -5.26
C GLU A 63 20.33 3.24 -3.77
N CYS A 64 21.51 3.68 -3.31
CA CYS A 64 21.96 3.44 -1.93
C CYS A 64 21.28 4.32 -0.86
N VAL A 65 20.37 5.23 -1.25
CA VAL A 65 19.63 6.10 -0.32
C VAL A 65 18.14 5.79 -0.31
N MET A 66 17.73 4.65 -0.86
CA MET A 66 16.34 4.18 -0.87
C MET A 66 16.25 2.90 -0.06
N ASP A 67 15.34 2.87 0.91
CA ASP A 67 15.05 1.68 1.71
C ASP A 67 13.95 0.83 1.05
N MET A 68 13.07 1.43 0.23
CA MET A 68 11.96 0.73 -0.40
C MET A 68 11.52 1.42 -1.70
N SER A 69 11.17 0.64 -2.74
CA SER A 69 10.54 1.16 -3.95
C SER A 69 9.18 0.49 -4.17
N VAL A 70 8.15 1.29 -4.49
CA VAL A 70 6.77 0.83 -4.69
C VAL A 70 6.35 1.11 -6.12
N TYR A 71 5.92 0.07 -6.81
CA TYR A 71 5.55 0.13 -8.22
C TYR A 71 4.05 0.11 -8.39
N PHE A 72 3.58 0.97 -9.27
CA PHE A 72 2.23 1.04 -9.82
C PHE A 72 2.34 0.94 -11.35
N ASP A 73 1.23 0.73 -12.04
CA ASP A 73 1.17 0.58 -13.50
C ASP A 73 1.98 1.65 -14.28
N ASP A 74 1.99 2.89 -13.79
CA ASP A 74 2.54 4.04 -14.51
C ASP A 74 3.55 4.89 -13.73
N ARG A 75 3.92 4.47 -12.51
CA ARG A 75 4.76 5.27 -11.62
C ARG A 75 5.45 4.46 -10.55
N VAL A 76 6.51 5.04 -9.99
CA VAL A 76 7.28 4.49 -8.89
C VAL A 76 7.37 5.50 -7.76
N HIS A 77 7.14 5.02 -6.53
CA HIS A 77 7.37 5.78 -5.32
C HIS A 77 8.60 5.23 -4.61
N TYR A 78 9.60 6.08 -4.41
CA TYR A 78 10.86 5.74 -3.75
C TYR A 78 10.83 6.25 -2.31
N TYR A 79 11.09 5.38 -1.35
CA TYR A 79 11.01 5.67 0.08
C TYR A 79 12.40 5.60 0.70
N GLN A 80 12.75 6.66 1.43
CA GLN A 80 13.81 6.61 2.42
C GLN A 80 13.21 6.74 3.81
N MET A 81 13.57 5.84 4.70
CA MET A 81 13.11 5.79 6.07
C MET A 81 14.24 6.26 7.01
N LYS A 82 13.85 6.85 8.13
CA LYS A 82 14.77 7.21 9.18
C LYS A 82 14.09 7.12 10.54
N HIS A 83 14.76 6.49 11.48
CA HIS A 83 14.25 6.33 12.83
C HIS A 83 15.24 6.87 13.86
N SER A 84 14.73 7.42 14.96
CA SER A 84 15.55 7.88 16.07
C SER A 84 14.84 7.65 17.40
N VAL A 85 15.49 6.93 18.32
CA VAL A 85 15.06 6.79 19.72
C VAL A 85 15.63 7.87 20.66
N VAL A 86 16.60 8.66 20.19
CA VAL A 86 17.33 9.64 21.04
C VAL A 86 16.78 11.06 20.89
N ARG A 87 16.38 11.43 19.67
CA ARG A 87 15.91 12.77 19.32
C ARG A 87 14.41 12.80 19.02
N VAL A 88 13.62 11.93 19.67
CA VAL A 88 12.18 11.74 19.39
C VAL A 88 11.43 13.07 19.40
N ASP A 89 11.67 13.90 20.42
CA ASP A 89 10.99 15.20 20.61
C ASP A 89 11.59 16.36 19.78
N LYS A 90 12.57 16.08 18.90
CA LYS A 90 13.20 17.10 18.07
C LYS A 90 12.74 16.96 16.63
N HIS A 91 12.19 18.05 16.10
CA HIS A 91 11.86 18.16 14.69
C HIS A 91 13.03 17.77 13.80
N VAL A 92 12.71 17.06 12.71
CA VAL A 92 13.73 16.74 11.71
C VAL A 92 14.07 17.99 10.90
N THR A 93 15.37 18.19 10.64
CA THR A 93 15.85 19.29 9.80
C THR A 93 16.35 18.78 8.46
N LEU A 94 16.33 19.63 7.44
CA LEU A 94 16.76 19.29 6.08
C LEU A 94 18.21 18.77 6.01
N SER A 95 19.09 19.26 6.90
CA SER A 95 20.49 18.82 6.95
C SER A 95 20.67 17.33 7.25
N GLU A 96 19.71 16.73 7.96
CA GLU A 96 19.71 15.32 8.30
C GLU A 96 19.45 14.40 7.11
N TYR A 97 18.98 14.95 5.98
CA TYR A 97 18.64 14.25 4.75
C TYR A 97 19.49 14.70 3.56
N LYS A 98 20.61 15.40 3.80
CA LYS A 98 21.48 15.90 2.72
C LYS A 98 21.77 14.84 1.65
N LYS A 99 22.27 13.66 2.05
CA LYS A 99 22.61 12.56 1.12
C LYS A 99 21.38 12.00 0.38
N THR A 100 20.27 11.91 1.08
CA THR A 100 18.99 11.45 0.49
C THR A 100 18.52 12.43 -0.57
N LEU A 101 18.59 13.73 -0.29
CA LEU A 101 18.21 14.79 -1.24
C LEU A 101 19.14 14.82 -2.45
N GLU A 102 20.45 14.68 -2.24
CA GLU A 102 21.45 14.50 -3.31
C GLU A 102 21.03 13.34 -4.23
N GLY A 103 20.92 12.12 -3.68
CA GLY A 103 20.59 10.92 -4.47
C GLY A 103 19.20 10.95 -5.12
N PHE A 104 18.17 11.46 -4.43
CA PHE A 104 16.82 11.60 -4.98
C PHE A 104 16.78 12.63 -6.11
N SER A 105 17.50 13.75 -5.98
CA SER A 105 17.54 14.78 -7.03
C SER A 105 18.29 14.32 -8.28
N GLU A 106 19.38 13.57 -8.12
CA GLU A 106 20.09 12.95 -9.24
C GLU A 106 19.19 11.95 -9.98
N ARG A 107 18.47 11.10 -9.23
CA ARG A 107 17.50 10.15 -9.81
C ARG A 107 16.38 10.90 -10.54
N PHE A 108 15.81 11.91 -9.91
CA PHE A 108 14.77 12.74 -10.49
C PHE A 108 15.15 13.32 -11.85
N ILE A 109 16.38 13.82 -12.01
CA ILE A 109 16.84 14.38 -13.28
C ILE A 109 16.92 13.32 -14.38
N VAL A 110 17.38 12.10 -14.06
CA VAL A 110 17.37 10.99 -15.02
C VAL A 110 15.95 10.69 -15.48
N HIS A 111 15.00 10.53 -14.54
CA HIS A 111 13.59 10.30 -14.87
C HIS A 111 12.94 11.47 -15.62
N LYS A 112 13.41 12.72 -15.39
CA LYS A 112 12.93 13.90 -16.11
C LYS A 112 13.33 13.84 -17.57
N ASN A 113 14.58 13.51 -17.85
CA ASN A 113 15.10 13.34 -19.20
C ASN A 113 14.44 12.18 -19.95
N ASP A 114 14.09 11.10 -19.23
CA ASP A 114 13.39 9.93 -19.78
C ASP A 114 11.87 10.15 -19.97
N GLN A 115 11.35 11.36 -19.71
CA GLN A 115 9.91 11.70 -19.72
C GLN A 115 9.03 10.86 -18.77
N SER A 116 9.63 10.20 -17.77
CA SER A 116 8.92 9.40 -16.76
C SER A 116 8.71 10.12 -15.42
N HIS A 117 9.25 11.34 -15.26
CA HIS A 117 9.29 12.06 -13.98
C HIS A 117 7.95 12.46 -13.36
N ASN A 118 6.95 12.86 -14.16
CA ASN A 118 5.80 13.59 -13.63
C ASN A 118 4.91 12.76 -12.68
N LYS A 119 5.08 11.44 -12.66
CA LYS A 119 4.28 10.55 -11.81
C LYS A 119 5.06 9.97 -10.64
N ASN A 120 6.39 9.96 -10.71
CA ASN A 120 7.23 9.39 -9.66
C ASN A 120 7.27 10.29 -8.43
N LYS A 121 7.32 9.67 -7.26
CA LYS A 121 7.40 10.39 -5.98
C LYS A 121 8.62 9.90 -5.19
N TYR A 122 9.19 10.83 -4.44
CA TYR A 122 10.33 10.62 -3.56
C TYR A 122 9.88 10.93 -2.15
N LEU A 123 9.87 9.95 -1.26
CA LEU A 123 9.25 10.04 0.05
C LEU A 123 10.29 9.82 1.14
N ILE A 124 10.23 10.66 2.16
CA ILE A 124 11.04 10.54 3.37
C ILE A 124 10.10 10.24 4.54
N VAL A 125 10.32 9.11 5.21
CA VAL A 125 9.46 8.61 6.29
C VAL A 125 10.24 8.62 7.60
N THR A 126 9.64 9.10 8.68
CA THR A 126 10.30 9.16 9.99
C THR A 126 9.31 9.06 11.15
N ASN A 127 9.77 8.46 12.25
CA ASN A 127 9.01 8.43 13.51
C ASN A 127 8.83 9.82 14.14
N ARG A 128 9.76 10.74 13.87
CA ARG A 128 9.77 12.10 14.41
C ARG A 128 8.88 13.05 13.60
N GLU A 129 8.36 14.07 14.28
CA GLU A 129 7.69 15.20 13.63
C GLU A 129 8.64 15.98 12.72
N ILE A 130 8.09 16.54 11.65
CA ILE A 130 8.82 17.40 10.71
C ILE A 130 8.48 18.84 11.04
N ASP A 131 9.48 19.74 10.97
CA ASP A 131 9.24 21.17 11.18
C ASP A 131 8.14 21.67 10.21
N PRO A 132 7.00 22.20 10.71
CA PRO A 132 5.93 22.70 9.85
C PRO A 132 6.39 23.79 8.87
N LYS A 133 7.41 24.57 9.26
CA LYS A 133 7.99 25.59 8.39
C LYS A 133 8.73 24.96 7.21
N LEU A 134 9.43 23.84 7.43
CA LEU A 134 10.09 23.10 6.37
C LEU A 134 9.07 22.59 5.34
N LEU A 135 7.96 22.01 5.81
CA LEU A 135 6.88 21.53 4.94
C LEU A 135 6.25 22.69 4.14
N SER A 136 5.97 23.82 4.80
CA SER A 136 5.41 25.01 4.16
C SER A 136 6.33 25.55 3.07
N ASP A 137 7.62 25.70 3.35
CA ASP A 137 8.58 26.26 2.40
C ASP A 137 8.77 25.31 1.18
N ILE A 138 8.78 23.99 1.37
CA ILE A 138 8.83 23.01 0.26
C ILE A 138 7.57 23.14 -0.61
N SER A 139 6.39 23.26 0.01
CA SER A 139 5.13 23.45 -0.72
C SER A 139 5.11 24.77 -1.50
N MET A 140 5.67 25.85 -0.94
CA MET A 140 5.80 27.13 -1.65
C MET A 140 6.67 26.96 -2.91
N ILE A 141 7.81 26.27 -2.80
CA ILE A 141 8.67 26.00 -3.96
C ILE A 141 7.93 25.20 -5.04
N ALA A 142 7.23 24.12 -4.64
CA ALA A 142 6.47 23.28 -5.55
C ALA A 142 5.36 24.04 -6.29
N ASN A 143 4.71 25.02 -5.63
CA ASN A 143 3.67 25.87 -6.21
C ASN A 143 4.24 27.09 -6.95
N GLY A 144 5.55 27.28 -6.94
CA GLY A 144 6.19 28.42 -7.59
C GLY A 144 6.11 29.74 -6.84
N GLU A 145 5.83 29.68 -5.54
CA GLU A 145 5.82 30.80 -4.61
C GLU A 145 7.21 31.05 -4.00
N MET A 146 7.32 32.09 -3.17
CA MET A 146 8.58 32.51 -2.54
C MET A 146 8.76 31.88 -1.15
N PRO A 147 9.65 30.89 -0.98
CA PRO A 147 9.95 30.31 0.33
C PRO A 147 10.94 31.18 1.14
N SER A 148 11.31 30.71 2.32
CA SER A 148 12.54 31.16 3.00
C SER A 148 13.78 31.04 2.10
N LYS A 149 14.49 32.17 1.89
CA LYS A 149 15.74 32.21 1.11
C LYS A 149 16.77 31.20 1.61
N ALA A 150 16.93 31.08 2.93
CA ALA A 150 17.89 30.15 3.53
C ALA A 150 17.60 28.68 3.18
N LEU A 151 16.31 28.30 3.11
CA LEU A 151 15.94 26.94 2.73
C LEU A 151 16.17 26.70 1.25
N LYS A 152 15.75 27.63 0.39
CA LYS A 152 15.95 27.54 -1.06
C LYS A 152 17.44 27.41 -1.39
N ASP A 153 18.28 28.27 -0.83
CA ASP A 153 19.74 28.23 -1.02
C ASP A 153 20.33 26.89 -0.53
N GLN A 154 19.81 26.35 0.57
CA GLN A 154 20.25 25.06 1.10
C GLN A 154 19.85 23.89 0.21
N LEU A 155 18.62 23.90 -0.34
CA LEU A 155 18.15 22.88 -1.27
C LEU A 155 18.97 22.91 -2.56
N ILE A 156 19.14 24.07 -3.19
CA ILE A 156 19.98 24.24 -4.40
C ILE A 156 21.39 23.72 -4.16
N ARG A 157 21.98 24.03 -2.99
CA ARG A 157 23.33 23.54 -2.65
C ARG A 157 23.40 22.02 -2.52
N TYR A 158 22.33 21.37 -2.07
CA TYR A 158 22.30 19.91 -1.93
C TYR A 158 21.97 19.22 -3.24
N THR A 159 21.03 19.74 -4.01
CA THR A 159 20.50 19.07 -5.20
C THR A 159 21.19 19.50 -6.49
N GLY A 160 21.84 20.66 -6.50
CA GLY A 160 22.45 21.25 -7.70
C GLY A 160 21.44 21.67 -8.78
N LEU A 161 20.15 21.68 -8.46
CA LEU A 161 19.07 21.90 -9.42
C LEU A 161 18.90 23.38 -9.80
N SER A 162 18.44 23.60 -11.03
CA SER A 162 17.93 24.90 -11.48
C SER A 162 16.64 25.25 -10.73
N ASP A 163 16.20 26.52 -10.79
CA ASP A 163 14.96 26.94 -10.12
C ASP A 163 13.72 26.18 -10.64
N ASP A 164 13.65 25.92 -11.95
CA ASP A 164 12.55 25.17 -12.56
C ASP A 164 12.60 23.68 -12.19
N ASP A 165 13.77 23.06 -12.24
CA ASP A 165 13.94 21.66 -11.83
C ASP A 165 13.68 21.48 -10.33
N LEU A 166 14.06 22.46 -9.51
CA LEU A 166 13.83 22.43 -8.08
C LEU A 166 12.33 22.50 -7.77
N ARG A 167 11.55 23.32 -8.51
CA ARG A 167 10.09 23.36 -8.39
C ARG A 167 9.50 21.98 -8.66
N ASP A 168 9.85 21.37 -9.79
CA ASP A 168 9.32 20.05 -10.18
C ASP A 168 9.76 18.95 -9.21
N PHE A 169 11.01 19.00 -8.73
CA PHE A 169 11.51 18.08 -7.72
C PHE A 169 10.76 18.22 -6.40
N CYS A 170 10.55 19.44 -5.91
CA CYS A 170 9.77 19.70 -4.69
C CYS A 170 8.31 19.27 -4.84
N PHE A 171 7.72 19.34 -6.04
CA PHE A 171 6.39 18.79 -6.30
C PHE A 171 6.34 17.26 -6.18
N SER A 172 7.45 16.58 -6.45
CA SER A 172 7.57 15.12 -6.34
C SER A 172 8.13 14.64 -4.99
N LEU A 173 8.66 15.54 -4.16
CA LEU A 173 9.24 15.24 -2.85
C LEU A 173 8.21 15.36 -1.74
N ASN A 174 8.03 14.30 -0.96
CA ASN A 174 7.12 14.28 0.19
C ASN A 174 7.86 13.88 1.47
N PHE A 175 7.50 14.54 2.57
CA PHE A 175 7.95 14.15 3.91
C PHE A 175 6.76 13.64 4.72
N GLN A 176 6.92 12.48 5.33
CA GLN A 176 5.96 11.82 6.20
C GLN A 176 6.60 11.65 7.58
N GLY A 177 6.10 12.44 8.54
CA GLY A 177 6.60 12.46 9.91
C GLY A 177 5.52 12.01 10.87
N GLY A 178 5.93 11.80 12.13
CA GLY A 178 4.99 11.38 13.17
C GLY A 178 4.48 9.95 12.99
N GLU A 179 5.20 9.09 12.28
CA GLU A 179 4.81 7.70 12.06
C GLU A 179 4.91 6.84 13.33
N GLY A 180 5.33 7.39 14.46
CA GLY A 180 5.55 6.63 15.69
C GLY A 180 6.79 5.74 15.63
N ASN A 181 7.19 5.19 16.76
CA ASN A 181 8.40 4.37 16.90
C ASN A 181 8.20 2.95 16.37
N TYR A 182 9.28 2.16 16.35
CA TYR A 182 9.24 0.75 15.96
C TYR A 182 8.21 -0.07 16.77
N GLU A 183 7.93 0.27 18.03
CA GLU A 183 6.89 -0.39 18.85
C GLU A 183 5.49 -0.01 18.40
N ASP A 184 5.24 1.28 18.15
CA ASP A 184 3.96 1.76 17.62
C ASP A 184 3.65 1.10 16.28
N GLN A 185 4.64 0.98 15.39
CA GLN A 185 4.50 0.26 14.12
C GLN A 185 4.14 -1.22 14.30
N PHE A 186 4.62 -1.88 15.36
CA PHE A 186 4.25 -3.26 15.65
C PHE A 186 2.80 -3.38 16.09
N TYR A 187 2.35 -2.56 17.03
CA TYR A 187 0.96 -2.60 17.50
C TYR A 187 -0.03 -2.12 16.44
N ASN A 188 0.34 -1.13 15.64
CA ASN A 188 -0.46 -0.71 14.49
C ASN A 188 -0.56 -1.81 13.43
N LEU A 189 0.53 -2.54 13.17
CA LEU A 189 0.52 -3.69 12.27
C LEU A 189 -0.39 -4.82 12.81
N ILE A 190 -0.37 -5.09 14.13
CA ILE A 190 -1.32 -6.02 14.76
C ILE A 190 -2.76 -5.54 14.54
N GLY A 191 -3.06 -4.28 14.87
CA GLY A 191 -4.41 -3.73 14.73
C GLY A 191 -4.91 -3.72 13.27
N ASP A 192 -4.05 -3.38 12.32
CA ASP A 192 -4.39 -3.38 10.89
C ASP A 192 -4.54 -4.82 10.34
N THR A 193 -3.78 -5.79 10.87
CA THR A 193 -3.91 -7.21 10.51
C THR A 193 -5.20 -7.81 11.09
N GLY A 194 -5.52 -7.53 12.35
CA GLY A 194 -6.74 -8.02 13.03
C GLY A 194 -8.04 -7.48 12.42
N ARG A 195 -7.97 -6.40 11.61
CA ARG A 195 -9.11 -5.93 10.80
C ARG A 195 -9.35 -6.77 9.54
N LEU A 196 -8.36 -7.54 9.09
CA LEU A 196 -8.41 -8.33 7.85
C LEU A 196 -8.76 -9.79 8.10
N ILE A 197 -8.64 -10.28 9.33
CA ILE A 197 -8.91 -11.67 9.70
C ILE A 197 -9.86 -11.77 10.88
N SER A 198 -10.71 -12.80 10.87
CA SER A 198 -11.48 -13.21 12.03
C SER A 198 -10.79 -14.42 12.69
N GLY A 199 -10.09 -14.23 13.81
CA GLY A 199 -9.35 -15.33 14.44
C GLY A 199 -8.51 -14.93 15.65
N VAL A 200 -7.81 -15.91 16.25
CA VAL A 200 -7.16 -15.79 17.57
C VAL A 200 -5.65 -15.49 17.47
N ASP A 201 -5.01 -15.62 16.31
CA ASP A 201 -3.54 -15.57 16.16
C ASP A 201 -3.02 -14.47 15.20
N ASP A 202 -3.44 -13.21 15.42
CA ASP A 202 -2.95 -12.05 14.65
C ASP A 202 -1.41 -11.93 14.66
N THR A 203 -0.78 -12.35 15.76
CA THR A 203 0.66 -12.17 15.97
C THR A 203 1.52 -13.08 15.08
N ASP A 204 1.06 -14.27 14.72
CA ASP A 204 1.82 -15.16 13.82
C ASP A 204 1.90 -14.59 12.40
N ILE A 205 0.78 -14.09 11.87
CA ILE A 205 0.73 -13.41 10.57
C ILE A 205 1.60 -12.16 10.57
N VAL A 206 1.53 -11.36 11.64
CA VAL A 206 2.37 -10.18 11.82
C VAL A 206 3.85 -10.55 11.76
N ASN A 207 4.27 -11.61 12.47
CA ASN A 207 5.65 -12.07 12.44
C ASN A 207 6.06 -12.56 11.05
N LYS A 208 5.19 -13.32 10.35
CA LYS A 208 5.43 -13.75 8.96
C LYS A 208 5.63 -12.57 8.02
N LEU A 209 4.80 -11.53 8.13
CA LEU A 209 4.95 -10.30 7.34
C LEU A 209 6.29 -9.61 7.61
N ILE A 210 6.70 -9.48 8.88
CA ILE A 210 8.00 -8.89 9.24
C ILE A 210 9.16 -9.73 8.70
N THR A 211 9.12 -11.05 8.88
CA THR A 211 10.14 -11.98 8.38
C THR A 211 10.23 -11.96 6.86
N MET A 212 9.10 -11.80 6.15
CA MET A 212 9.06 -11.63 4.70
C MET A 212 9.84 -10.39 4.23
N ILE A 213 9.78 -9.28 4.97
CA ILE A 213 10.59 -8.09 4.68
C ILE A 213 12.06 -8.35 5.00
N GLN A 214 12.35 -8.90 6.18
CA GLN A 214 13.72 -9.18 6.63
C GLN A 214 14.48 -10.09 5.67
N ALA A 215 13.81 -11.10 5.12
CA ALA A 215 14.41 -12.00 4.13
C ALA A 215 14.95 -11.24 2.92
N ARG A 216 14.26 -10.18 2.48
CA ARG A 216 14.60 -9.37 1.30
C ARG A 216 15.68 -8.32 1.52
N VAL A 217 15.98 -8.03 2.77
CA VAL A 217 17.12 -7.19 3.17
C VAL A 217 18.41 -8.01 3.12
N LEU A 218 18.31 -9.33 3.27
CA LEU A 218 19.47 -10.21 3.20
C LEU A 218 19.91 -10.40 1.74
N PRO A 219 21.23 -10.59 1.46
CA PRO A 219 21.76 -10.65 0.11
C PRO A 219 21.17 -11.74 -0.81
N ASN A 220 20.54 -12.76 -0.24
CA ASN A 220 20.12 -13.98 -0.93
C ASN A 220 18.72 -13.89 -1.55
N ASP A 221 17.87 -12.98 -1.09
CA ASP A 221 16.53 -12.80 -1.63
C ASP A 221 16.37 -11.35 -2.08
N ARG A 222 16.30 -11.17 -3.40
CA ARG A 222 16.03 -9.87 -4.03
C ARG A 222 14.70 -9.88 -4.76
N SER A 223 13.82 -10.82 -4.43
CA SER A 223 12.53 -10.96 -5.09
C SER A 223 11.58 -9.84 -4.70
N GLU A 224 10.72 -9.46 -5.63
CA GLU A 224 9.69 -8.46 -5.39
C GLU A 224 8.60 -9.01 -4.47
N ILE A 225 8.05 -8.16 -3.60
CA ILE A 225 6.85 -8.44 -2.83
C ILE A 225 5.67 -8.09 -3.73
N THR A 226 4.83 -9.07 -4.04
CA THR A 226 3.60 -8.87 -4.82
C THR A 226 2.39 -9.05 -3.91
N LYS A 227 1.19 -8.67 -4.38
CA LYS A 227 -0.07 -8.96 -3.67
C LYS A 227 -0.18 -10.44 -3.29
N ALA A 228 0.23 -11.35 -4.18
CA ALA A 228 0.25 -12.79 -3.92
C ALA A 228 1.25 -13.15 -2.80
N THR A 229 2.44 -12.53 -2.77
CA THR A 229 3.43 -12.72 -1.70
C THR A 229 2.86 -12.34 -0.33
N VAL A 230 2.10 -11.25 -0.26
CA VAL A 230 1.43 -10.79 0.98
C VAL A 230 0.30 -11.75 1.38
N LEU A 231 -0.60 -12.08 0.44
CA LEU A 231 -1.72 -13.02 0.68
C LEU A 231 -1.24 -14.40 1.17
N ASN A 232 -0.10 -14.87 0.69
CA ASN A 232 0.51 -16.12 1.15
C ASN A 232 0.79 -16.12 2.66
N GLN A 233 1.09 -14.96 3.27
CA GLN A 233 1.32 -14.86 4.72
C GLN A 233 0.04 -15.11 5.52
N PHE A 234 -1.11 -14.82 4.92
CA PHE A 234 -2.45 -15.10 5.44
C PHE A 234 -2.93 -16.53 5.10
N GLY A 235 -2.07 -17.38 4.54
CA GLY A 235 -2.42 -18.72 4.08
C GLY A 235 -3.24 -18.74 2.78
N CYS A 236 -3.36 -17.59 2.10
CA CYS A 236 -4.08 -17.46 0.85
C CYS A 236 -3.12 -17.59 -0.34
N SER A 237 -3.14 -18.74 -1.00
CA SER A 237 -2.20 -19.05 -2.09
C SER A 237 -2.55 -18.42 -3.44
N SER A 238 -3.78 -17.94 -3.60
CA SER A 238 -4.23 -17.25 -4.80
C SER A 238 -5.50 -16.45 -4.50
N GLU A 239 -5.74 -15.37 -5.25
CA GLU A 239 -6.98 -14.59 -5.14
C GLU A 239 -8.25 -15.42 -5.37
N LYS A 240 -8.16 -16.55 -6.07
CA LYS A 240 -9.28 -17.48 -6.24
C LYS A 240 -9.77 -18.10 -4.93
N GLN A 241 -8.97 -18.03 -3.86
CA GLN A 241 -9.44 -18.46 -2.53
C GLN A 241 -10.27 -17.37 -1.84
N LEU A 242 -10.05 -16.09 -2.19
CA LEU A 242 -10.89 -14.96 -1.74
C LEU A 242 -12.15 -14.84 -2.60
N TYR A 243 -12.01 -15.03 -3.91
CA TYR A 243 -13.11 -14.97 -4.88
C TYR A 243 -13.21 -16.31 -5.62
N PRO A 244 -13.80 -17.34 -5.00
CA PRO A 244 -13.87 -18.68 -5.59
C PRO A 244 -14.83 -18.77 -6.79
N ALA A 245 -15.76 -17.84 -6.92
CA ALA A 245 -16.80 -17.86 -7.94
C ALA A 245 -17.13 -16.43 -8.44
N PRO A 246 -16.16 -15.74 -9.07
CA PRO A 246 -16.41 -14.43 -9.66
C PRO A 246 -17.50 -14.55 -10.73
N SER A 247 -18.32 -13.51 -10.86
CA SER A 247 -19.44 -13.52 -11.81
C SER A 247 -18.96 -13.64 -13.26
N ASP A 248 -19.60 -14.52 -14.03
CA ASP A 248 -19.37 -14.67 -15.48
C ASP A 248 -20.54 -14.07 -16.28
N PHE A 249 -21.30 -13.13 -15.71
CA PHE A 249 -22.35 -12.44 -16.46
C PHE A 249 -21.75 -11.68 -17.65
N GLU A 250 -22.33 -11.87 -18.83
CA GLU A 250 -21.94 -11.14 -20.02
C GLU A 250 -22.21 -9.64 -19.84
N LYS A 251 -21.22 -8.80 -20.14
CA LYS A 251 -21.44 -7.35 -20.27
C LYS A 251 -22.19 -7.11 -21.58
N LEU A 252 -23.40 -6.59 -21.48
CA LEU A 252 -24.27 -6.34 -22.62
C LEU A 252 -24.33 -4.84 -22.91
N ASP A 253 -23.83 -4.43 -24.07
CA ASP A 253 -23.82 -3.00 -24.47
C ASP A 253 -25.21 -2.49 -24.86
N ASN A 254 -26.10 -3.38 -25.31
CA ASN A 254 -27.43 -3.03 -25.82
C ASN A 254 -28.52 -3.89 -25.16
N VAL A 255 -28.94 -3.52 -23.96
CA VAL A 255 -30.01 -4.20 -23.23
C VAL A 255 -31.35 -3.52 -23.51
N VAL A 256 -32.31 -4.28 -24.04
CA VAL A 256 -33.71 -3.84 -24.09
C VAL A 256 -34.35 -4.07 -22.71
N LEU A 257 -34.53 -2.98 -21.96
CA LEU A 257 -35.20 -3.02 -20.66
C LEU A 257 -36.67 -3.39 -20.83
N ARG A 258 -37.10 -4.41 -20.09
CA ARG A 258 -38.49 -4.88 -20.06
C ARG A 258 -39.22 -4.34 -18.84
N ASP A 259 -40.50 -4.03 -18.99
CA ASP A 259 -41.34 -3.53 -17.89
C ASP A 259 -41.41 -4.54 -16.72
N GLU A 260 -41.36 -5.84 -17.03
CA GLU A 260 -41.33 -6.90 -16.02
C GLU A 260 -40.11 -6.81 -15.10
N TYR A 261 -38.97 -6.34 -15.60
CA TYR A 261 -37.76 -6.22 -14.77
C TYR A 261 -37.95 -5.14 -13.70
N ARG A 262 -38.53 -3.99 -14.06
CA ARG A 262 -38.86 -2.93 -13.11
C ARG A 262 -39.92 -3.40 -12.11
N ARG A 263 -40.92 -4.15 -12.58
CA ARG A 263 -41.96 -4.72 -11.71
C ARG A 263 -41.37 -5.68 -10.68
N LEU A 264 -40.51 -6.60 -11.11
CA LEU A 264 -39.84 -7.56 -10.21
C LEU A 264 -38.90 -6.87 -9.22
N ALA A 265 -38.14 -5.86 -9.67
CA ALA A 265 -37.28 -5.07 -8.79
C ALA A 265 -38.11 -4.38 -7.69
N ASN A 266 -39.25 -3.78 -8.05
CA ASN A 266 -40.18 -3.18 -7.08
C ASN A 266 -40.83 -4.21 -6.14
N GLU A 267 -41.14 -5.42 -6.62
CA GLU A 267 -41.66 -6.49 -5.75
C GLU A 267 -40.63 -6.99 -4.72
N ILE A 268 -39.34 -6.98 -5.08
CA ILE A 268 -38.24 -7.33 -4.18
C ILE A 268 -38.10 -6.26 -3.09
N THR A 269 -38.06 -4.98 -3.46
CA THR A 269 -37.86 -3.89 -2.49
C THR A 269 -39.03 -3.67 -1.55
N ASN A 270 -40.26 -3.94 -2.00
CA ASN A 270 -41.47 -3.77 -1.18
C ASN A 270 -41.80 -5.01 -0.32
N SER A 271 -40.92 -6.01 -0.22
CA SER A 271 -41.20 -7.23 0.52
C SER A 271 -40.11 -7.61 1.50
N GLU A 272 -40.51 -7.90 2.74
CA GLU A 272 -39.63 -8.42 3.79
C GLU A 272 -39.40 -9.95 3.70
N LYS A 273 -40.02 -10.62 2.72
CA LYS A 273 -39.96 -12.08 2.56
C LYS A 273 -39.06 -12.47 1.40
N ILE A 274 -38.36 -13.60 1.55
CA ILE A 274 -37.57 -14.23 0.48
C ILE A 274 -38.46 -14.48 -0.74
N LYS A 275 -38.00 -14.05 -1.92
CA LYS A 275 -38.66 -14.26 -3.21
C LYS A 275 -37.93 -15.32 -4.02
N ILE A 276 -38.69 -16.22 -4.64
CA ILE A 276 -38.18 -17.20 -5.58
C ILE A 276 -38.71 -16.85 -6.97
N ILE A 277 -37.83 -16.40 -7.86
CA ILE A 277 -38.19 -16.06 -9.24
C ILE A 277 -37.93 -17.30 -10.11
N THR A 278 -38.95 -17.76 -10.82
CA THR A 278 -38.85 -18.91 -11.73
C THR A 278 -39.11 -18.47 -13.15
N ALA A 279 -38.35 -19.05 -14.09
CA ALA A 279 -38.50 -18.79 -15.51
C ALA A 279 -37.86 -19.94 -16.30
N THR A 280 -38.38 -20.24 -17.49
CA THR A 280 -37.78 -21.22 -18.41
C THR A 280 -36.41 -20.76 -18.91
N GLY A 281 -35.65 -21.68 -19.53
CA GLY A 281 -34.35 -21.36 -20.15
C GLY A 281 -34.51 -20.29 -21.23
N GLY A 282 -33.54 -19.37 -21.33
CA GLY A 282 -33.54 -18.32 -22.37
C GLY A 282 -34.43 -17.10 -22.12
N LEU A 283 -35.25 -17.07 -21.06
CA LEU A 283 -36.12 -15.92 -20.77
C LEU A 283 -35.41 -14.67 -20.24
N GLY A 284 -34.12 -14.76 -19.90
CA GLY A 284 -33.32 -13.62 -19.43
C GLY A 284 -33.10 -13.55 -17.91
N LYS A 285 -33.12 -14.67 -17.19
CA LYS A 285 -32.82 -14.70 -15.74
C LYS A 285 -31.47 -14.06 -15.40
N SER A 286 -30.40 -14.49 -16.07
CA SER A 286 -29.06 -13.95 -15.85
C SER A 286 -28.97 -12.47 -16.23
N ILE A 287 -29.69 -12.05 -17.28
CA ILE A 287 -29.78 -10.64 -17.69
C ILE A 287 -30.47 -9.82 -16.58
N PHE A 288 -31.63 -10.26 -16.10
CA PHE A 288 -32.33 -9.60 -14.99
C PHE A 288 -31.46 -9.52 -13.73
N THR A 289 -30.78 -10.61 -13.36
CA THR A 289 -29.87 -10.62 -12.20
C THR A 289 -28.71 -9.66 -12.37
N GLY A 290 -28.07 -9.62 -13.54
CA GLY A 290 -26.96 -8.70 -13.82
C GLY A 290 -27.37 -7.23 -13.81
N LEU A 291 -28.60 -6.91 -14.23
CA LEU A 291 -29.16 -5.55 -14.25
C LEU A 291 -29.77 -5.12 -12.92
N LEU A 292 -29.97 -6.05 -11.98
CA LEU A 292 -30.67 -5.75 -10.73
C LEU A 292 -30.02 -4.60 -9.94
N PRO A 293 -28.66 -4.51 -9.82
CA PRO A 293 -28.04 -3.36 -9.17
C PRO A 293 -28.39 -2.01 -9.81
N GLU A 294 -28.40 -1.93 -11.15
CA GLU A 294 -28.78 -0.71 -11.87
C GLU A 294 -30.27 -0.37 -11.73
N LEU A 295 -31.13 -1.38 -11.69
CA LEU A 295 -32.58 -1.20 -11.53
C LEU A 295 -32.96 -0.70 -10.14
N LEU A 296 -32.24 -1.13 -9.11
CA LEU A 296 -32.45 -0.71 -7.72
C LEU A 296 -31.78 0.62 -7.41
N GLY A 297 -30.71 0.94 -8.13
CA GLY A 297 -29.93 2.16 -7.93
C GLY A 297 -29.18 2.18 -6.59
N GLU A 298 -28.58 3.33 -6.29
CA GLU A 298 -27.67 3.50 -5.14
C GLU A 298 -28.36 3.44 -3.76
N ASN A 299 -29.70 3.43 -3.73
CA ASN A 299 -30.47 3.31 -2.49
C ASN A 299 -30.34 1.92 -1.84
N TYR A 300 -29.87 0.92 -2.58
CA TYR A 300 -29.76 -0.46 -2.12
C TYR A 300 -28.38 -1.02 -2.40
N LEU A 301 -27.75 -1.61 -1.38
CA LEU A 301 -26.59 -2.46 -1.58
C LEU A 301 -27.03 -3.79 -2.19
N THR A 302 -26.66 -4.00 -3.46
CA THR A 302 -27.08 -5.19 -4.22
C THR A 302 -25.86 -6.04 -4.58
N ILE A 303 -25.79 -7.26 -4.03
CA ILE A 303 -24.79 -8.28 -4.42
C ILE A 303 -25.47 -9.33 -5.29
N THR A 304 -24.88 -9.60 -6.44
CA THR A 304 -25.34 -10.65 -7.35
C THR A 304 -24.34 -11.81 -7.36
N TYR A 305 -24.84 -13.03 -7.14
CA TYR A 305 -24.02 -14.23 -7.13
C TYR A 305 -24.39 -15.15 -8.28
N ASP A 306 -23.45 -15.36 -9.20
CA ASP A 306 -23.64 -16.23 -10.36
C ASP A 306 -23.30 -17.69 -10.03
N CYS A 307 -24.30 -18.43 -9.58
CA CYS A 307 -24.17 -19.87 -9.31
C CYS A 307 -24.16 -20.73 -10.59
N PHE A 308 -24.51 -20.16 -11.77
CA PHE A 308 -24.54 -20.87 -13.04
C PHE A 308 -23.17 -20.77 -13.76
N GLY A 309 -22.55 -19.59 -13.76
CA GLY A 309 -21.19 -19.36 -14.27
C GLY A 309 -21.02 -19.79 -15.73
N ASN A 310 -21.99 -19.46 -16.59
CA ASN A 310 -22.04 -19.92 -17.99
C ASN A 310 -21.83 -21.45 -18.17
N GLY A 311 -22.41 -22.26 -17.29
CA GLY A 311 -22.27 -23.73 -17.33
C GLY A 311 -21.04 -24.29 -16.61
N THR A 312 -20.12 -23.44 -16.13
CA THR A 312 -18.94 -23.86 -15.37
C THR A 312 -19.28 -24.50 -14.03
N TYR A 313 -20.51 -24.33 -13.53
CA TYR A 313 -21.01 -25.04 -12.33
C TYR A 313 -20.92 -26.57 -12.44
N ARG A 314 -20.85 -27.12 -13.66
CA ARG A 314 -20.67 -28.56 -13.93
C ARG A 314 -19.23 -29.03 -13.76
N ASN A 315 -18.27 -28.10 -13.72
CA ASN A 315 -16.87 -28.41 -13.52
C ASN A 315 -16.64 -28.80 -12.06
N ARG A 316 -16.24 -30.05 -11.82
CA ARG A 316 -15.96 -30.59 -10.48
C ARG A 316 -14.80 -29.92 -9.76
N LEU A 317 -14.04 -29.06 -10.44
CA LEU A 317 -12.95 -28.27 -9.88
C LEU A 317 -13.33 -26.80 -9.64
N LYS A 318 -14.55 -26.37 -10.02
CA LYS A 318 -15.06 -25.00 -9.86
C LYS A 318 -16.49 -25.03 -9.35
N PHE A 319 -16.66 -25.53 -8.13
CA PHE A 319 -17.98 -25.53 -7.50
C PHE A 319 -18.43 -24.10 -7.25
N ARG A 320 -19.61 -23.76 -7.76
CA ARG A 320 -20.27 -22.45 -7.56
C ARG A 320 -21.59 -22.58 -6.78
N HIS A 321 -21.97 -23.79 -6.38
CA HIS A 321 -23.26 -24.05 -5.74
C HIS A 321 -23.17 -24.32 -4.23
N ARG A 322 -21.97 -24.50 -3.68
CA ARG A 322 -21.81 -24.77 -2.25
C ARG A 322 -21.80 -23.47 -1.47
N HIS A 323 -22.33 -23.49 -0.25
CA HIS A 323 -22.32 -22.33 0.65
C HIS A 323 -20.89 -21.85 0.94
N GLN A 324 -19.92 -22.75 1.06
CA GLN A 324 -18.52 -22.39 1.29
C GLN A 324 -17.87 -21.61 0.13
N ASP A 325 -18.38 -21.74 -1.10
CA ASP A 325 -17.88 -20.93 -2.22
C ASP A 325 -18.68 -19.62 -2.30
N ALA A 326 -20.01 -19.71 -2.21
CA ALA A 326 -20.90 -18.56 -2.34
C ALA A 326 -20.74 -17.54 -1.22
N LEU A 327 -20.70 -17.98 0.04
CA LEU A 327 -20.57 -17.09 1.19
C LEU A 327 -19.20 -16.41 1.21
N VAL A 328 -18.12 -17.10 0.82
CA VAL A 328 -16.78 -16.51 0.74
C VAL A 328 -16.73 -15.45 -0.37
N GLN A 329 -17.27 -15.75 -1.56
CA GLN A 329 -17.38 -14.78 -2.65
C GLN A 329 -18.17 -13.53 -2.22
N ILE A 330 -19.35 -13.72 -1.64
CA ILE A 330 -20.25 -12.63 -1.24
C ILE A 330 -19.63 -11.81 -0.11
N ALA A 331 -19.04 -12.45 0.91
CA ALA A 331 -18.40 -11.75 2.02
C ALA A 331 -17.24 -10.87 1.56
N ASN A 332 -16.36 -11.39 0.68
CA ASN A 332 -15.26 -10.58 0.15
C ASN A 332 -15.74 -9.46 -0.78
N GLN A 333 -16.82 -9.68 -1.56
CA GLN A 333 -17.42 -8.61 -2.36
C GLN A 333 -18.06 -7.50 -1.50
N LEU A 334 -18.66 -7.85 -0.35
CA LEU A 334 -19.16 -6.88 0.60
C LEU A 334 -18.01 -6.08 1.22
N ALA A 335 -16.95 -6.77 1.63
CA ALA A 335 -15.73 -6.13 2.15
C ALA A 335 -15.09 -5.19 1.13
N ASP A 336 -15.09 -5.55 -0.17
CA ASP A 336 -14.62 -4.70 -1.26
C ASP A 336 -15.40 -3.38 -1.38
N LEU A 337 -16.69 -3.41 -1.05
CA LEU A 337 -17.57 -2.26 -1.04
C LEU A 337 -17.54 -1.49 0.31
N GLY A 338 -16.79 -1.97 1.29
CA GLY A 338 -16.64 -1.35 2.61
C GLY A 338 -17.71 -1.73 3.64
N TYR A 339 -18.38 -2.88 3.47
CA TYR A 339 -19.45 -3.38 4.36
C TYR A 339 -19.03 -4.59 5.19
#